data_AF-A0A7S3Y8J0-F1
#
_entry.id   AF-A0A7S3Y8J0-F1
#
_cell.length_a   1.000
_cell.length_b   1.000
_cell.length_c   1.000
_cell.angle_alpha   90.00
_cell.angle_beta   90.00
_cell.angle_gamma   90.00
#
_symmetry.space_group_name_H-M   'P 1'
#
loop_
_entity.id
_entity.type
_entity.pdbx_description
1 polymer ?
#
loop_
_entity_poly.entity_id
_entity_poly.type
_entity_poly.pdbx_seq_one_letter_code
_entity_poly.pdbx_strand_id
1 'polypeptide(L)'
;MLLHGNQYRHDYRHCYWAGNTEPTLPLSQTKPQVLKSDPGADCRSTCSAKGMVCHEDFFSDANTCQAMQRSFGCKSCSTKSHAAAPAQQQSSGTCLLNDHKRHFDCEGAAEGYIRLCICVLTGDVYAVGDRHS
;
A
#
# COMPACT_ATOMS: atom_id res chain seq x y z
N MET A 1 26.70 -31.11 7.96
CA MET A 1 25.89 -32.35 7.92
C MET A 1 24.56 -32.03 8.58
N LEU A 2 23.46 -32.12 7.81
CA LEU A 2 22.10 -31.82 8.27
C LEU A 2 21.61 -32.87 9.27
N LEU A 3 20.84 -32.43 10.27
CA LEU A 3 19.70 -33.20 10.75
C LEU A 3 18.45 -32.31 10.74
N HIS A 4 17.41 -32.86 10.11
CA HIS A 4 16.13 -32.25 9.77
C HIS A 4 15.25 -31.95 10.98
N GLY A 5 14.44 -30.89 10.87
CA GLY A 5 13.28 -30.62 11.70
C GLY A 5 12.24 -29.83 10.91
N ASN A 6 11.47 -30.52 10.06
CA ASN A 6 10.29 -29.95 9.41
C ASN A 6 9.22 -29.73 10.47
N GLN A 7 8.84 -28.48 10.73
CA GLN A 7 7.56 -28.21 11.40
C GLN A 7 6.91 -27.00 10.75
N TYR A 8 6.14 -27.27 9.70
CA TYR A 8 5.16 -26.33 9.21
C TYR A 8 4.20 -25.97 10.34
N ARG A 9 4.19 -24.70 10.71
CA ARG A 9 2.95 -24.03 11.10
C ARG A 9 2.88 -22.74 10.30
N HIS A 10 2.00 -22.76 9.30
CA HIS A 10 1.64 -21.63 8.47
C HIS A 10 1.22 -20.44 9.32
N ASP A 11 1.81 -19.29 8.99
CA ASP A 11 1.26 -17.95 8.88
C ASP A 11 2.49 -17.11 8.52
N TYR A 12 2.58 -16.60 7.28
CA TYR A 12 3.76 -15.86 6.80
C TYR A 12 3.99 -14.60 7.67
N ARG A 13 4.70 -14.75 8.79
CA ARG A 13 5.48 -13.69 9.42
C ARG A 13 6.70 -13.48 8.54
N HIS A 14 6.73 -12.33 7.90
CA HIS A 14 7.84 -11.81 7.12
C HIS A 14 9.18 -12.12 7.81
N CYS A 15 10.17 -12.62 7.04
CA CYS A 15 11.53 -12.79 7.53
C CYS A 15 12.14 -11.40 7.78
N TYR A 16 12.05 -10.89 9.02
CA TYR A 16 12.75 -9.66 9.40
C TYR A 16 14.24 -9.96 9.60
N TRP A 17 15.08 -9.41 8.72
CA TRP A 17 16.53 -9.30 8.95
C TRP A 17 16.75 -8.20 10.00
N ALA A 18 17.39 -8.56 11.12
CA ALA A 18 17.64 -7.69 12.27
C ALA A 18 18.71 -6.61 11.99
N GLY A 19 18.42 -5.72 11.05
CA GLY A 19 19.33 -4.62 10.65
C GLY A 19 18.65 -3.27 10.41
N ASN A 20 17.32 -3.23 10.28
CA ASN A 20 16.56 -1.98 10.16
C ASN A 20 15.54 -1.94 11.29
N THR A 21 15.65 -0.94 12.17
CA THR A 21 14.64 -0.62 13.18
C THR A 21 13.31 -0.38 12.48
N GLU A 22 12.39 -1.34 12.60
CA GLU A 22 11.02 -1.12 12.18
C GLU A 22 10.43 0.03 13.01
N PRO A 23 9.81 1.02 12.35
CA PRO A 23 9.12 2.08 13.04
C PRO A 23 7.88 1.56 13.78
N THR A 24 7.84 1.75 15.10
CA THR A 24 6.92 1.13 16.05
C THR A 24 5.81 2.06 16.55
N LEU A 25 5.26 2.94 15.70
CA LEU A 25 4.07 3.70 16.08
C LEU A 25 2.79 2.86 15.89
N PRO A 26 1.84 2.87 16.86
CA PRO A 26 0.54 2.26 16.65
C PRO A 26 -0.17 2.93 15.47
N LEU A 27 -0.70 2.14 14.54
CA LEU A 27 -1.49 2.56 13.36
C LEU A 27 -2.62 3.58 13.68
N SER A 28 -3.05 3.65 14.94
CA SER A 28 -4.03 4.61 15.45
C SER A 28 -3.55 6.07 15.44
N GLN A 29 -2.25 6.35 15.30
CA GLN A 29 -1.69 7.70 15.34
C GLN A 29 -1.17 8.18 13.98
N THR A 30 -1.08 7.29 12.99
CA THR A 30 -0.72 7.68 11.62
C THR A 30 -1.92 8.32 10.93
N LYS A 31 -1.76 9.50 10.34
CA LYS A 31 -2.80 10.12 9.52
C LYS A 31 -2.62 9.72 8.05
N PRO A 32 -3.34 8.70 7.53
CA PRO A 32 -3.20 8.31 6.14
C PRO A 32 -3.65 9.42 5.20
N GLN A 33 -2.89 9.62 4.13
CA GLN A 33 -3.21 10.50 3.03
C GLN A 33 -3.42 9.68 1.76
N VAL A 34 -4.48 10.02 1.03
CA VAL A 34 -4.80 9.40 -0.24
C VAL A 34 -4.16 10.23 -1.35
N LEU A 35 -3.18 9.65 -2.05
CA LEU A 35 -2.49 10.28 -3.18
C LEU A 35 -2.81 9.53 -4.47
N LYS A 36 -2.74 10.25 -5.60
CA LYS A 36 -2.75 9.63 -6.92
C LYS A 36 -1.31 9.52 -7.41
N SER A 37 -0.93 8.38 -7.97
CA SER A 37 0.36 8.25 -8.63
C SER A 37 0.40 9.09 -9.91
N ASP A 38 1.59 9.30 -10.46
CA ASP A 38 1.70 9.61 -11.88
C ASP A 38 1.31 8.37 -12.72
N PRO A 39 0.93 8.53 -14.00
CA PRO A 39 0.70 7.40 -14.89
C PRO A 39 1.89 6.44 -14.92
N GLY A 40 1.63 5.15 -14.73
CA GLY A 40 2.68 4.12 -14.73
C GLY A 40 3.51 4.03 -13.44
N ALA A 41 3.41 4.99 -12.52
CA ALA A 41 4.18 4.99 -11.29
C ALA A 41 3.57 4.08 -10.20
N ASP A 42 4.45 3.53 -9.35
CA ASP A 42 4.08 2.77 -8.17
C ASP A 42 3.77 3.68 -6.96
N CYS A 43 3.17 3.12 -5.91
CA CYS A 43 2.81 3.88 -4.73
C CYS A 43 3.99 4.18 -3.81
N ARG A 44 5.05 3.37 -3.82
CA ARG A 44 6.26 3.64 -3.03
C ARG A 44 6.94 4.91 -3.52
N SER A 45 7.19 5.06 -4.81
CA SER A 45 7.78 6.26 -5.41
C SER A 45 6.87 7.48 -5.24
N THR A 46 5.55 7.30 -5.42
CA THR A 46 4.54 8.35 -5.19
C THR A 46 4.57 8.90 -3.76
N CYS A 47 4.58 8.04 -2.74
CA CYS A 47 4.65 8.49 -1.35
C CYS A 47 6.03 9.07 -1.02
N SER A 48 7.11 8.46 -1.49
CA SER A 48 8.49 8.89 -1.21
C SER A 48 8.76 10.30 -1.74
N ALA A 49 8.20 10.66 -2.90
CA ALA A 49 8.27 12.02 -3.45
C ALA A 49 7.62 13.09 -2.55
N LYS A 50 6.83 12.68 -1.55
CA LYS A 50 6.20 13.55 -0.53
C LYS A 50 6.81 13.39 0.86
N GLY A 51 7.92 12.66 1.01
CA GLY A 51 8.49 12.34 2.33
C GLY A 51 7.56 11.47 3.18
N MET A 52 6.86 10.55 2.54
CA MET A 52 5.90 9.63 3.15
C MET A 52 6.22 8.17 2.80
N VAL A 53 5.63 7.25 3.54
CA VAL A 53 5.76 5.80 3.34
C VAL A 53 4.44 5.24 2.84
N CYS A 54 4.48 4.36 1.83
CA CYS A 54 3.31 3.62 1.36
C CYS A 54 2.96 2.51 2.34
N HIS A 55 1.67 2.29 2.59
CA HIS A 55 1.22 1.32 3.60
C HIS A 55 0.07 0.45 3.09
N GLU A 56 0.40 -0.80 2.77
CA GLU A 56 -0.49 -1.75 2.05
C GLU A 56 -1.74 -2.15 2.85
N ASP A 57 -1.63 -2.24 4.18
CA ASP A 57 -2.75 -2.62 5.06
C ASP A 57 -3.97 -1.70 4.91
N PHE A 58 -3.75 -0.43 4.56
CA PHE A 58 -4.80 0.55 4.35
C PHE A 58 -5.40 0.54 2.95
N PHE A 59 -4.88 -0.28 2.02
CA PHE A 59 -5.51 -0.40 0.70
C PHE A 59 -6.92 -0.97 0.78
N SER A 60 -7.31 -1.66 1.85
CA SER A 60 -8.72 -2.06 2.06
C SER A 60 -9.68 -0.87 2.01
N ASP A 61 -9.25 0.30 2.51
CA ASP A 61 -10.08 1.51 2.57
C ASP A 61 -10.16 2.22 1.20
N ALA A 62 -9.07 2.18 0.43
CA ALA A 62 -9.01 2.69 -0.94
C ALA A 62 -9.64 1.76 -1.98
N ASN A 63 -9.64 0.45 -1.72
CA ASN A 63 -10.09 -0.58 -2.65
C ASN A 63 -11.61 -0.81 -2.58
N THR A 64 -12.37 0.28 -2.62
CA THR A 64 -13.82 0.26 -2.76
C THR A 64 -14.24 1.13 -3.94
N CYS A 65 -15.33 0.75 -4.60
CA CYS A 65 -15.81 1.53 -5.75
C CYS A 65 -16.13 2.98 -5.32
N GLN A 66 -16.69 3.16 -4.13
CA GLN A 66 -16.99 4.48 -3.59
C GLN A 66 -15.74 5.34 -3.38
N ALA A 67 -14.67 4.80 -2.78
CA ALA A 67 -13.42 5.54 -2.58
C ALA A 67 -12.78 5.91 -3.93
N MET A 68 -12.80 4.99 -4.88
CA MET A 68 -12.27 5.20 -6.22
C MET A 68 -13.07 6.23 -7.01
N GLN A 69 -14.40 6.20 -6.95
CA GLN A 69 -15.27 7.20 -7.59
C GLN A 69 -15.07 8.59 -6.99
N ARG A 70 -14.93 8.70 -5.67
CA ARG A 70 -14.61 9.98 -5.01
C ARG A 70 -13.24 10.52 -5.44
N SER A 71 -12.27 9.63 -5.62
CA SER A 71 -10.90 10.03 -5.96
C SER A 71 -10.76 10.38 -7.45
N PHE A 72 -11.30 9.56 -8.35
CA PHE A 72 -11.06 9.66 -9.79
C PHE A 72 -12.28 10.09 -10.62
N GLY A 73 -13.48 10.13 -10.05
CA GLY A 73 -14.70 10.45 -10.79
C GLY A 73 -15.10 9.39 -11.83
N CYS A 74 -14.62 8.14 -11.69
CA CYS A 74 -14.97 7.06 -12.60
C CYS A 74 -16.48 6.76 -12.57
N LYS A 75 -17.06 6.41 -13.73
CA LYS A 75 -18.48 6.06 -13.85
C LYS A 75 -18.77 4.61 -13.46
N SER A 76 -17.76 3.75 -13.56
CA SER A 76 -17.86 2.32 -13.30
C SER A 76 -16.60 1.82 -12.59
N CYS A 77 -16.77 0.70 -11.89
CA CYS A 77 -15.68 -0.05 -11.29
C CYS A 77 -15.66 -1.47 -11.83
N SER A 78 -14.46 -2.03 -11.99
CA SER A 78 -14.23 -3.42 -12.35
C SER A 78 -13.37 -4.06 -11.28
N THR A 79 -13.73 -5.26 -10.84
CA THR A 79 -12.93 -6.02 -9.88
C THR A 79 -12.16 -7.10 -10.63
N LYS A 80 -10.82 -7.04 -10.56
CA LYS A 80 -9.91 -8.01 -11.17
C LYS A 80 -8.57 -7.94 -10.46
N SER A 81 -7.96 -9.09 -10.17
CA SER A 81 -6.58 -9.15 -9.68
C SER A 81 -5.62 -8.46 -10.65
N HIS A 82 -4.96 -7.40 -10.19
CA HIS A 82 -4.02 -6.62 -10.98
C HIS A 82 -3.05 -5.86 -10.08
N ALA A 83 -1.75 -5.89 -10.39
CA ALA A 83 -0.71 -5.28 -9.55
C ALA A 83 -0.90 -3.76 -9.36
N ALA A 84 -1.41 -3.06 -10.39
CA ALA A 84 -1.66 -1.63 -10.28
C ALA A 84 -2.90 -1.28 -9.43
N ALA A 85 -3.82 -2.22 -9.16
CA ALA A 85 -5.03 -1.90 -8.41
C ALA A 85 -4.72 -1.61 -6.91
N PRO A 86 -5.47 -0.71 -6.25
CA PRO A 86 -6.56 0.11 -6.80
C PRO A 86 -6.05 1.21 -7.75
N ALA A 87 -6.62 1.31 -8.95
CA ALA A 87 -6.17 2.26 -9.98
C ALA A 87 -7.28 2.70 -10.94
N GLN A 88 -7.13 3.83 -11.61
CA GLN A 88 -7.92 4.18 -12.78
C GLN A 88 -7.16 3.78 -14.05
N GLN A 89 -7.85 3.10 -14.97
CA GLN A 89 -7.32 2.86 -16.31
C GLN A 89 -7.55 4.11 -17.18
N GLN A 90 -6.50 4.68 -17.75
CA GLN A 90 -6.58 5.95 -18.46
C GLN A 90 -7.41 5.87 -19.74
N SER A 91 -7.31 4.77 -20.49
CA SER A 91 -8.00 4.60 -21.78
C SER A 91 -9.53 4.56 -21.66
N SER A 92 -10.05 3.99 -20.57
CA SER A 92 -11.48 3.80 -20.35
C SER A 92 -12.07 4.68 -19.24
N GLY A 93 -11.21 5.27 -18.40
CA GLY A 93 -11.61 5.95 -17.17
C GLY A 93 -12.17 5.02 -16.09
N THR A 94 -12.15 3.70 -16.29
CA THR A 94 -12.70 2.70 -15.37
C THR A 94 -11.81 2.59 -14.14
N CYS A 95 -12.41 2.54 -12.95
CA CYS A 95 -11.69 2.22 -11.72
C CYS A 95 -11.55 0.72 -11.55
N LEU A 96 -10.33 0.27 -11.31
CA LEU A 96 -9.97 -1.11 -11.08
C LEU A 96 -9.79 -1.33 -9.57
N LEU A 97 -10.42 -2.39 -9.07
CA LEU A 97 -10.31 -2.87 -7.70
C LEU A 97 -9.68 -4.26 -7.70
N ASN A 98 -8.85 -4.54 -6.70
CA ASN A 98 -8.40 -5.90 -6.41
C ASN A 98 -9.51 -6.72 -5.75
N ASP A 99 -9.54 -8.01 -6.06
CA ASP A 99 -10.48 -9.00 -5.52
C ASP A 99 -10.06 -9.54 -4.14
N HIS A 100 -8.77 -9.48 -3.82
CA HIS A 100 -8.22 -10.03 -2.59
C HIS A 100 -7.16 -9.10 -1.97
N LYS A 101 -7.14 -9.02 -0.64
CA LYS A 101 -6.18 -8.21 0.11
C LYS A 101 -4.72 -8.59 -0.13
N ARG A 102 -4.45 -9.89 -0.37
CA ARG A 102 -3.10 -10.39 -0.68
C ARG A 102 -2.50 -9.86 -1.99
N HIS A 103 -3.29 -9.16 -2.81
CA HIS A 103 -2.86 -8.54 -4.07
C HIS A 103 -2.57 -7.03 -3.90
N PHE A 104 -2.72 -6.50 -2.69
CA PHE A 104 -2.28 -5.15 -2.37
C PHE A 104 -0.76 -5.10 -2.37
N ASP A 105 -0.21 -4.11 -3.07
CA ASP A 105 1.22 -4.03 -3.37
C ASP A 105 1.63 -2.57 -3.58
N CYS A 106 2.53 -2.05 -2.76
CA CYS A 106 3.06 -0.69 -2.91
C CYS A 106 3.97 -0.52 -4.13
N GLU A 107 4.62 -1.59 -4.61
CA GLU A 107 5.56 -1.59 -5.75
C GLU A 107 4.86 -1.86 -7.09
N GLY A 108 3.62 -2.32 -7.07
CA GLY A 108 2.83 -2.56 -8.29
C GLY A 108 2.79 -1.33 -9.21
N ALA A 109 3.13 -1.50 -10.48
CA ALA A 109 3.12 -0.45 -11.49
C ALA A 109 2.63 -1.01 -12.81
N ALA A 110 1.94 -0.20 -13.61
CA ALA A 110 1.54 -0.57 -14.96
C ALA A 110 1.28 0.66 -15.81
N GLU A 111 1.82 0.67 -17.02
CA GLU A 111 1.54 1.68 -18.04
C GLU A 111 0.04 1.80 -18.33
N GLY A 112 -0.44 3.04 -18.52
CA GLY A 112 -1.86 3.30 -18.75
C GLY A 112 -2.74 3.30 -17.50
N TYR A 113 -2.15 3.18 -16.29
CA TYR A 113 -2.85 3.20 -15.02
C TYR A 113 -2.37 4.33 -14.10
N ILE A 114 -3.31 4.89 -13.35
CA ILE A 114 -3.05 5.85 -12.26
C ILE A 114 -3.50 5.21 -10.96
N ARG A 115 -2.59 4.97 -10.02
CA ARG A 115 -2.87 4.26 -8.76
C ARG A 115 -3.47 5.19 -7.71
N LEU A 116 -4.30 4.63 -6.82
CA LEU A 116 -4.70 5.26 -5.58
C LEU A 116 -3.82 4.75 -4.44
N CYS A 117 -2.95 5.62 -3.94
CA CYS A 117 -1.95 5.29 -2.94
C CYS A 117 -2.38 5.77 -1.56
N ILE A 118 -2.11 4.97 -0.54
CA ILE A 118 -2.26 5.35 0.85
C ILE A 118 -0.87 5.58 1.43
N CYS A 119 -0.60 6.83 1.78
CA CYS A 119 0.69 7.30 2.26
C CYS A 119 0.57 7.78 3.71
N VAL A 120 1.54 7.43 4.55
CA VAL A 120 1.64 7.89 5.95
C VAL A 120 2.92 8.70 6.14
N LEU A 121 2.90 9.72 6.99
CA LEU A 121 4.08 10.54 7.26
C LEU A 121 5.18 9.71 7.93
N THR A 122 6.43 9.90 7.48
CA THR A 122 7.60 9.24 8.08
C THR A 122 7.80 9.66 9.55
N GLY A 123 7.38 10.87 9.96
CA GLY A 123 7.40 11.29 11.37
C GLY A 123 6.42 10.51 12.26
N ASP A 124 5.24 10.16 11.75
CA ASP A 124 4.23 9.33 12.44
C ASP A 124 4.65 7.85 12.49
N VAL A 125 5.81 7.54 11.96
CA VAL A 125 6.40 6.21 11.87
C VAL A 125 7.57 6.15 12.89
N TYR A 126 8.29 7.25 13.15
CA TYR A 126 9.44 7.32 14.07
C TYR A 126 9.28 8.12 15.39
N ALA A 127 8.15 8.78 15.69
CA ALA A 127 8.02 9.75 16.78
C ALA A 127 7.87 9.24 18.25
N VAL A 128 8.27 8.00 18.58
CA VAL A 128 8.28 7.50 19.99
C VAL A 128 9.65 6.94 20.38
N GLY A 129 10.72 7.65 20.01
CA GLY A 129 12.09 7.33 20.43
C GLY A 129 12.63 8.19 21.58
N ASP A 130 12.15 9.43 21.75
CA ASP A 130 12.80 10.41 22.63
C ASP A 130 11.81 11.11 23.58
N ARG A 131 11.48 10.44 24.69
CA ARG A 131 11.06 11.13 25.92
C ARG A 131 11.66 10.44 27.15
N HIS A 132 12.93 10.73 27.39
CA HIS A 132 13.51 10.73 28.74
C HIS A 132 13.97 12.15 29.07
N SER A 133 13.24 12.81 29.96
CA SER A 133 13.72 13.85 30.88
C SER A 133 12.74 13.92 32.05
#